data_AF-A0A0N0UVD1-F1
#
_entry.id   AF-A0A0N0UVD1-F1
#
_cell.length_a   1.000
_cell.length_b   1.000
_cell.length_c   1.000
_cell.angle_alpha   90.00
_cell.angle_beta   90.00
_cell.angle_gamma   90.00
#
_symmetry.space_group_name_H-M   'P 1'
#
loop_
_entity.id
_entity.type
_entity.pdbx_description
1 polymer ?
#
loop_
_entity_poly.entity_id
_entity_poly.type
_entity_poly.pdbx_seq_one_letter_code
_entity_poly.pdbx_strand_id
1 'polypeptide(L)'
;MDKKKLLKKMKKNKKIIHKPSYIERMKKYYELFSDFSDIKYLINNVLEADRLLQQNQLPQDLPVLLLPDDIQDTIFAYVNDKYPMGDPKGDAVWNQFVDQLPKLDQDLREFRDYLEEQYGMWAYISAPFTNDIAKFLKGKKELEVMAGNGYISKGLRENGADVICTDNLAWKKENETGKHLVTDVESLDAIDAFNKYKDDIDYIIMCWSPDGVDIDWKLLSAIRESGKDIPLITIGEKYGATDSKQFWDNAEFIENDDVKDLNRHHKPFDLIEDQLYLVK
;
A
#
# COMPACT_ATOMS: atom_id res chain seq x y z
N MET A 1 -21.61 -46.31 21.95
CA MET A 1 -21.70 -45.20 20.96
C MET A 1 -20.30 -44.74 20.61
N ASP A 2 -19.94 -44.74 19.33
CA ASP A 2 -18.58 -44.49 18.86
C ASP A 2 -18.21 -42.98 18.89
N LYS A 3 -17.18 -42.62 19.66
CA LYS A 3 -16.67 -41.26 19.88
C LYS A 3 -16.31 -40.56 18.56
N LYS A 4 -15.92 -41.32 17.53
CA LYS A 4 -15.66 -40.81 16.17
C LYS A 4 -16.93 -40.35 15.44
N LYS A 5 -18.08 -41.01 15.66
CA LYS A 5 -19.37 -40.59 15.08
C LYS A 5 -19.92 -39.32 15.74
N LEU A 6 -19.65 -39.11 17.03
CA LEU A 6 -20.00 -37.88 17.74
C LEU A 6 -19.20 -36.67 17.21
N LEU A 7 -17.89 -36.81 17.05
CA LEU A 7 -17.01 -35.76 16.51
C LEU A 7 -17.35 -35.39 15.05
N LYS A 8 -17.73 -36.38 14.21
CA LYS A 8 -18.21 -36.12 12.84
C LYS A 8 -19.54 -35.37 12.80
N LYS A 9 -20.45 -35.62 13.75
CA LYS A 9 -21.70 -34.85 13.90
C LYS A 9 -21.46 -33.43 14.42
N MET A 10 -20.51 -33.25 15.35
CA MET A 10 -20.14 -31.92 15.86
C MET A 10 -19.45 -31.04 14.80
N LYS A 11 -18.64 -31.64 13.91
CA LYS A 11 -18.05 -30.91 12.77
C LYS A 11 -19.08 -30.53 11.68
N LYS A 12 -20.14 -31.33 11.49
CA LYS A 12 -21.22 -31.02 10.54
C LYS A 12 -22.21 -29.95 11.04
N ASN A 13 -22.23 -29.64 12.34
CA ASN A 13 -23.16 -28.69 12.95
C ASN A 13 -22.55 -27.35 13.35
N LYS A 14 -21.28 -27.08 13.04
CA LYS A 14 -20.82 -25.68 13.01
C LYS A 14 -21.43 -25.04 11.78
N LYS A 15 -22.52 -24.28 11.95
CA LYS A 15 -22.91 -23.27 10.97
C LYS A 15 -21.64 -22.49 10.66
N ILE A 16 -21.13 -22.60 9.43
CA ILE A 16 -20.07 -21.73 8.95
C ILE A 16 -20.70 -20.35 8.94
N ILE A 17 -20.41 -19.56 9.97
CA ILE A 17 -20.80 -18.15 10.00
C ILE A 17 -19.89 -17.51 8.95
N HIS A 18 -20.43 -17.28 7.76
CA HIS A 18 -19.73 -16.53 6.73
C HIS A 18 -19.56 -15.10 7.26
N LYS A 19 -18.32 -14.74 7.62
CA LYS A 19 -17.98 -13.36 7.94
C LYS A 19 -17.83 -12.62 6.59
N PRO A 20 -18.42 -11.42 6.44
CA PRO A 20 -18.21 -10.64 5.23
C PRO A 20 -16.72 -10.31 5.07
N SER A 21 -16.22 -10.46 3.85
CA SER A 21 -14.90 -9.99 3.44
C SER A 21 -14.74 -8.49 3.64
N TYR A 22 -13.51 -8.00 3.61
CA TYR A 22 -13.19 -6.58 3.74
C TYR A 22 -14.01 -5.73 2.75
N ILE A 23 -13.96 -6.06 1.45
CA ILE A 23 -14.68 -5.32 0.40
C ILE A 23 -16.20 -5.41 0.54
N GLU A 24 -16.75 -6.53 1.04
CA GLU A 24 -18.19 -6.62 1.33
C GLU A 24 -18.60 -5.70 2.48
N ARG A 25 -17.75 -5.51 3.50
CA ARG A 25 -17.98 -4.53 4.56
C ARG A 25 -17.92 -3.11 3.99
N MET A 26 -16.91 -2.78 3.19
CA MET A 26 -16.78 -1.47 2.55
C MET A 26 -17.99 -1.12 1.66
N LYS A 27 -18.47 -2.06 0.86
CA LYS A 27 -19.71 -1.88 0.06
C LYS A 27 -20.94 -1.65 0.94
N LYS A 28 -21.05 -2.36 2.07
CA LYS A 28 -22.15 -2.14 3.02
C LYS A 28 -22.09 -0.74 3.63
N TYR A 29 -20.91 -0.25 3.99
CA TYR A 29 -20.75 1.12 4.50
C TYR A 29 -21.07 2.15 3.42
N TYR A 30 -20.69 1.91 2.16
CA TYR A 30 -21.01 2.81 1.04
C TYR A 30 -22.52 3.06 0.91
N GLU A 31 -23.32 1.99 0.99
CA GLU A 31 -24.78 2.10 0.97
C GLU A 31 -25.33 2.77 2.23
N LEU A 32 -24.82 2.37 3.40
CA LEU A 32 -25.26 2.90 4.69
C LEU A 32 -25.04 4.41 4.78
N PHE A 33 -23.83 4.88 4.50
CA PHE A 33 -23.43 6.28 4.65
C PHE A 33 -23.58 7.08 3.34
N SER A 34 -24.51 6.67 2.47
CA SER A 34 -24.67 7.26 1.13
C SER A 34 -25.01 8.75 1.10
N ASP A 35 -25.56 9.29 2.20
CA ASP A 35 -25.88 10.70 2.42
C ASP A 35 -24.72 11.54 2.99
N PHE A 36 -23.58 10.91 3.35
CA PHE A 36 -22.41 11.59 3.93
C PHE A 36 -21.26 11.61 2.93
N SER A 37 -21.09 12.74 2.24
CA SER A 37 -20.12 12.88 1.14
C SER A 37 -18.70 12.50 1.54
N ASP A 38 -18.25 12.89 2.73
CA ASP A 38 -16.87 12.69 3.16
C ASP A 38 -16.59 11.22 3.46
N ILE A 39 -17.50 10.54 4.17
CA ILE A 39 -17.43 9.08 4.36
C ILE A 39 -17.45 8.37 3.01
N LYS A 40 -18.39 8.75 2.14
CA LYS A 40 -18.57 8.13 0.83
C LYS A 40 -17.34 8.30 -0.04
N TYR A 41 -16.69 9.47 0.02
CA TYR A 41 -15.44 9.75 -0.68
C TYR A 41 -14.32 8.80 -0.24
N LEU A 42 -14.11 8.62 1.06
CA LEU A 42 -13.10 7.70 1.59
C LEU A 42 -13.35 6.26 1.17
N ILE A 43 -14.60 5.77 1.33
CA ILE A 43 -14.98 4.41 0.94
C ILE A 43 -14.84 4.21 -0.58
N ASN A 44 -15.21 5.22 -1.39
CA ASN A 44 -15.10 5.13 -2.84
C ASN A 44 -13.64 5.00 -3.29
N ASN A 45 -12.70 5.70 -2.65
CA ASN A 45 -11.27 5.57 -2.95
C ASN A 45 -10.76 4.15 -2.66
N VAL A 46 -11.16 3.55 -1.53
CA VAL A 46 -10.85 2.15 -1.20
C VAL A 46 -11.41 1.18 -2.24
N LEU A 47 -12.70 1.31 -2.58
CA LEU A 47 -13.36 0.42 -3.53
C LEU A 47 -12.81 0.56 -4.95
N GLU A 48 -12.45 1.77 -5.36
CA GLU A 48 -11.88 2.03 -6.68
C GLU A 48 -10.44 1.51 -6.78
N ALA A 49 -9.63 1.67 -5.72
CA ALA A 49 -8.30 1.09 -5.66
C ALA A 49 -8.35 -0.45 -5.78
N ASP A 50 -9.24 -1.12 -5.05
CA ASP A 50 -9.49 -2.56 -5.20
C ASP A 50 -9.91 -2.93 -6.63
N ARG A 51 -10.87 -2.21 -7.21
CA ARG A 51 -11.37 -2.46 -8.57
C ARG A 51 -10.25 -2.37 -9.61
N LEU A 52 -9.37 -1.36 -9.50
CA LEU A 52 -8.24 -1.17 -10.42
C LEU A 52 -7.22 -2.29 -10.26
N LEU A 53 -6.86 -2.66 -9.02
CA LEU A 53 -5.92 -3.74 -8.75
C LEU A 53 -6.43 -5.10 -9.25
N GLN A 54 -7.72 -5.41 -9.08
CA GLN A 54 -8.35 -6.61 -9.66
C GLN A 54 -8.28 -6.66 -11.19
N GLN A 55 -8.24 -5.50 -11.84
CA GLN A 55 -8.09 -5.37 -13.29
C GLN A 55 -6.63 -5.33 -13.74
N ASN A 56 -5.70 -5.61 -12.82
CA ASN A 56 -4.28 -5.44 -13.04
C ASN A 56 -3.97 -4.03 -13.56
N GLN A 57 -4.53 -3.00 -12.93
CA GLN A 57 -4.19 -1.59 -13.14
C GLN A 57 -3.67 -0.98 -11.84
N LEU A 58 -2.71 -0.06 -11.93
CA LEU A 58 -2.28 0.68 -10.74
C LEU A 58 -3.41 1.63 -10.28
N PRO A 59 -3.63 1.76 -8.96
CA PRO A 59 -4.69 2.60 -8.44
C PRO A 59 -4.34 4.10 -8.56
N GLN A 60 -5.30 4.96 -8.25
CA GLN A 60 -5.08 6.41 -8.16
C GLN A 60 -4.54 6.79 -6.78
N ASP A 61 -4.20 8.06 -6.56
CA ASP A 61 -3.80 8.52 -5.23
C ASP A 61 -4.93 8.33 -4.21
N LEU A 62 -4.54 8.12 -2.96
CA LEU A 62 -5.46 8.06 -1.84
C LEU A 62 -5.45 9.35 -1.04
N PRO A 63 -6.61 9.76 -0.49
CA PRO A 63 -6.63 10.65 0.66
C PRO A 63 -6.12 9.90 1.90
N VAL A 64 -5.85 10.64 2.98
CA VAL A 64 -5.75 10.04 4.31
C VAL A 64 -7.08 9.35 4.64
N LEU A 65 -7.02 8.04 4.88
CA LEU A 65 -8.18 7.19 5.17
C LEU A 65 -8.56 7.32 6.65
N LEU A 66 -8.98 8.53 7.01
CA LEU A 66 -9.37 8.91 8.36
C LEU A 66 -10.73 9.60 8.31
N LEU A 67 -11.66 9.18 9.18
CA LEU A 67 -12.94 9.86 9.31
C LEU A 67 -12.73 11.31 9.83
N PRO A 68 -13.52 12.29 9.35
CA PRO A 68 -13.50 13.63 9.90
C PRO A 68 -13.81 13.65 11.40
N ASP A 69 -13.13 14.50 12.17
CA ASP A 69 -13.31 14.62 13.63
C ASP A 69 -14.75 15.03 14.02
N ASP A 70 -15.43 15.78 13.14
CA ASP A 70 -16.80 16.30 13.32
C ASP A 70 -17.88 15.38 12.72
N ILE A 71 -17.53 14.13 12.37
CA ILE A 71 -18.46 13.25 11.66
C ILE A 71 -19.72 12.92 12.49
N GLN A 72 -19.58 12.80 13.81
CA GLN A 72 -20.73 12.58 14.69
C GLN A 72 -21.66 13.81 14.74
N ASP A 73 -21.11 15.02 14.74
CA ASP A 73 -21.90 16.25 14.70
C ASP A 73 -22.65 16.38 13.37
N THR A 74 -22.00 16.01 12.26
CA THR A 74 -22.62 15.96 10.93
C THR A 74 -23.78 14.97 10.90
N ILE A 75 -23.61 13.77 11.45
CA ILE A 75 -24.67 12.76 11.54
C ILE A 75 -25.80 13.25 12.45
N PHE A 76 -25.48 13.93 13.55
CA PHE A 76 -26.47 14.44 14.50
C PHE A 76 -27.34 15.51 13.85
N ALA A 77 -26.72 16.45 13.12
CA ALA A 77 -27.42 17.46 12.35
C ALA A 77 -28.32 16.83 11.29
N TYR A 78 -27.83 15.84 10.54
CA TYR A 78 -28.61 15.11 9.53
C TYR A 78 -29.85 14.42 10.14
N VAL A 79 -29.73 13.80 11.31
CA VAL A 79 -30.86 13.14 11.98
C VAL A 79 -31.89 14.17 12.46
N ASN A 80 -31.44 15.27 13.09
CA ASN A 80 -32.33 16.30 13.64
C ASN A 80 -33.06 17.12 12.57
N ASP A 81 -32.54 17.20 11.35
CA ASP A 81 -33.25 17.81 10.22
C ASP A 81 -34.48 16.97 9.80
N LYS A 82 -34.42 15.65 10.01
CA LYS A 82 -35.47 14.70 9.56
C LYS A 82 -36.42 14.26 10.66
N TYR A 83 -35.97 14.28 11.91
CA TYR A 83 -36.72 13.79 13.06
C TYR A 83 -36.70 14.84 14.18
N PRO A 84 -37.85 15.16 14.79
CA PRO A 84 -37.87 16.07 15.92
C PRO A 84 -37.17 15.46 17.14
N MET A 85 -36.63 16.32 18.00
CA MET A 85 -35.94 15.90 19.22
C MET A 85 -36.85 15.02 20.10
N GLY A 86 -36.34 13.85 20.48
CA GLY A 86 -37.07 12.87 21.28
C GLY A 86 -37.97 11.90 20.48
N ASP A 87 -37.92 11.92 19.14
CA ASP A 87 -38.54 10.88 18.31
C ASP A 87 -37.72 9.58 18.37
N PRO A 88 -38.27 8.46 18.87
CA PRO A 88 -37.57 7.18 18.92
C PRO A 88 -37.09 6.67 17.56
N LYS A 89 -37.69 7.11 16.44
CA LYS A 89 -37.20 6.80 15.09
C LYS A 89 -35.90 7.52 14.77
N GLY A 90 -35.77 8.79 15.18
CA GLY A 90 -34.53 9.55 15.06
C GLY A 90 -33.42 8.88 15.86
N ASP A 91 -33.72 8.47 17.10
CA ASP A 91 -32.76 7.73 17.94
C ASP A 91 -32.31 6.41 17.29
N ALA A 92 -33.23 5.68 16.66
CA ALA A 92 -32.90 4.44 15.96
C ALA A 92 -31.98 4.68 14.75
N VAL A 93 -32.23 5.73 13.97
CA VAL A 93 -31.38 6.12 12.82
C VAL A 93 -30.00 6.59 13.29
N TRP A 94 -29.94 7.42 14.34
CA TRP A 94 -28.69 7.84 14.97
C TRP A 94 -27.85 6.63 15.40
N ASN A 95 -28.45 5.71 16.16
CA ASN A 95 -27.76 4.51 16.64
C ASN A 95 -27.27 3.64 15.47
N GLN A 96 -28.04 3.53 14.38
CA GLN A 96 -27.62 2.78 13.20
C GLN A 96 -26.30 3.31 12.61
N PHE A 97 -26.08 4.62 12.59
CA PHE A 97 -24.83 5.20 12.10
C PHE A 97 -23.71 5.08 13.14
N VAL A 98 -23.95 5.55 14.36
CA VAL A 98 -22.91 5.64 15.40
C VAL A 98 -22.38 4.26 15.79
N ASP A 99 -23.22 3.22 15.79
CA ASP A 99 -22.77 1.85 16.05
C ASP A 99 -21.84 1.28 14.97
N GLN A 100 -21.84 1.86 13.76
CA GLN A 100 -21.00 1.44 12.64
C GLN A 100 -19.76 2.31 12.46
N LEU A 101 -19.75 3.56 12.94
CA LEU A 101 -18.62 4.47 12.78
C LEU A 101 -17.29 3.88 13.28
N PRO A 102 -17.18 3.29 14.50
CA PRO A 102 -15.91 2.71 14.94
C PRO A 102 -15.44 1.54 14.07
N LYS A 103 -16.38 0.79 13.49
CA LYS A 103 -16.05 -0.33 12.59
C LYS A 103 -15.55 0.16 11.24
N LEU A 104 -16.19 1.21 10.72
CA LEU A 104 -15.75 1.87 9.50
C LEU A 104 -14.36 2.53 9.69
N ASP A 105 -14.14 3.24 10.80
CA ASP A 105 -12.83 3.85 11.10
C ASP A 105 -11.73 2.78 11.15
N GLN A 106 -11.99 1.66 11.83
CA GLN A 106 -11.08 0.53 11.84
C GLN A 106 -10.83 -0.03 10.44
N ASP A 107 -11.89 -0.32 9.67
CA ASP A 107 -11.76 -0.88 8.32
C ASP A 107 -11.04 0.10 7.35
N LEU A 108 -11.18 1.42 7.52
CA LEU A 108 -10.41 2.41 6.75
C LEU A 108 -8.91 2.34 7.06
N ARG A 109 -8.55 2.19 8.34
CA ARG A 109 -7.14 2.06 8.79
C ARG A 109 -6.51 0.72 8.41
N GLU A 110 -7.31 -0.34 8.32
CA GLU A 110 -6.86 -1.69 7.92
C GLU A 110 -6.73 -1.85 6.40
N PHE A 111 -6.86 -0.79 5.60
CA PHE A 111 -6.75 -0.90 4.15
C PHE A 111 -5.35 -1.37 3.70
N ARG A 112 -4.28 -0.95 4.39
CA ARG A 112 -2.93 -1.44 4.08
C ARG A 112 -2.81 -2.94 4.28
N ASP A 113 -3.26 -3.46 5.43
CA ASP A 113 -3.28 -4.90 5.71
C ASP A 113 -4.03 -5.66 4.61
N TYR A 114 -5.16 -5.12 4.14
CA TYR A 114 -5.90 -5.70 3.01
C TYR A 114 -5.05 -5.74 1.73
N LEU A 115 -4.29 -4.69 1.40
CA LEU A 115 -3.43 -4.65 0.23
C LEU A 115 -2.26 -5.64 0.32
N GLU A 116 -1.65 -5.77 1.49
CA GLU A 116 -0.60 -6.75 1.76
C GLU A 116 -1.12 -8.19 1.62
N GLU A 117 -2.26 -8.48 2.26
CA GLU A 117 -2.84 -9.83 2.30
C GLU A 117 -3.48 -10.27 0.99
N GLN A 118 -3.99 -9.35 0.17
CA GLN A 118 -4.62 -9.69 -1.11
C GLN A 118 -3.68 -9.56 -2.30
N TYR A 119 -2.82 -8.54 -2.28
CA TYR A 119 -2.04 -8.12 -3.46
C TYR A 119 -0.53 -8.20 -3.25
N GLY A 120 -0.06 -8.49 -2.02
CA GLY A 120 1.36 -8.42 -1.68
C GLY A 120 1.94 -7.03 -1.97
N MET A 121 1.14 -5.98 -1.76
CA MET A 121 1.51 -4.60 -2.05
C MET A 121 1.74 -3.86 -0.73
N TRP A 122 3.02 -3.77 -0.34
CA TRP A 122 3.45 -3.19 0.93
C TRP A 122 3.48 -1.66 0.93
N ALA A 123 4.07 -1.08 -0.11
CA ALA A 123 3.97 0.35 -0.42
C ALA A 123 2.76 0.59 -1.31
N TYR A 124 1.97 1.63 -1.04
CA TYR A 124 0.89 2.02 -1.95
C TYR A 124 1.43 2.72 -3.20
N ILE A 125 1.50 1.98 -4.32
CA ILE A 125 2.05 2.48 -5.58
C ILE A 125 0.91 2.94 -6.50
N SER A 126 0.74 4.26 -6.64
CA SER A 126 -0.26 4.85 -7.53
C SER A 126 0.24 5.03 -8.97
N ALA A 127 -0.68 5.06 -9.93
CA ALA A 127 -0.37 5.38 -11.31
C ALA A 127 0.20 6.80 -11.49
N PRO A 128 -0.33 7.86 -10.82
CA PRO A 128 0.30 9.18 -10.84
C PRO A 128 1.74 9.19 -10.33
N PHE A 129 2.03 8.44 -9.26
CA PHE A 129 3.37 8.36 -8.68
C PHE A 129 4.40 7.75 -9.65
N THR A 130 4.09 6.59 -10.23
CA THR A 130 5.00 5.93 -11.19
C THR A 130 5.18 6.72 -12.48
N ASN A 131 4.15 7.45 -12.94
CA ASN A 131 4.25 8.38 -14.06
C ASN A 131 5.21 9.53 -13.77
N ASP A 132 5.18 10.11 -12.57
CA ASP A 132 6.09 11.19 -12.20
C ASP A 132 7.53 10.70 -12.00
N ILE A 133 7.72 9.49 -11.48
CA ILE A 133 9.05 8.83 -11.47
C ILE A 133 9.55 8.64 -12.91
N ALA A 134 8.75 8.10 -13.83
CA ALA A 134 9.16 7.91 -15.23
C ALA A 134 9.56 9.23 -15.92
N LYS A 135 8.83 10.32 -15.66
CA LYS A 135 9.19 11.66 -16.17
C LYS A 135 10.49 12.19 -15.56
N PHE A 136 10.71 11.97 -14.27
CA PHE A 136 11.95 12.36 -13.59
C PHE A 136 13.17 11.66 -14.18
N LEU A 137 13.03 10.37 -14.48
CA LEU A 137 14.08 9.53 -15.03
C LEU A 137 14.45 9.89 -16.48
N LYS A 138 13.53 10.48 -17.25
CA LYS A 138 13.76 10.98 -18.63
C LYS A 138 14.29 9.90 -19.59
N GLY A 139 13.80 8.67 -19.45
CA GLY A 139 14.18 7.54 -20.31
C GLY A 139 15.59 7.01 -20.08
N LYS A 140 16.19 7.33 -18.94
CA LYS A 140 17.35 6.62 -18.42
C LYS A 140 16.99 5.17 -18.12
N LYS A 141 18.01 4.35 -17.85
CA LYS A 141 17.81 2.93 -17.57
C LYS A 141 17.90 2.66 -16.09
N GLU A 142 16.93 1.95 -15.54
CA GLU A 142 16.85 1.72 -14.09
C GLU A 142 16.93 0.24 -13.72
N LEU A 143 17.44 -0.02 -12.52
CA LEU A 143 17.30 -1.31 -11.85
C LEU A 143 16.37 -1.15 -10.64
N GLU A 144 15.21 -1.80 -10.66
CA GLU A 144 14.42 -2.04 -9.45
C GLU A 144 14.93 -3.33 -8.77
N VAL A 145 15.31 -3.20 -7.51
CA VAL A 145 15.66 -4.34 -6.63
C VAL A 145 14.61 -4.50 -5.56
N MET A 146 14.47 -5.73 -5.05
CA MET A 146 13.47 -6.06 -4.01
C MET A 146 12.04 -5.69 -4.47
N ALA A 147 11.75 -5.91 -5.75
CA ALA A 147 10.54 -5.42 -6.39
C ALA A 147 9.25 -6.10 -5.89
N GLY A 148 9.36 -7.21 -5.15
CA GLY A 148 8.22 -8.02 -4.71
C GLY A 148 7.38 -8.50 -5.90
N ASN A 149 6.16 -7.97 -6.03
CA ASN A 149 5.27 -8.26 -7.15
C ASN A 149 5.49 -7.36 -8.39
N GLY A 150 6.35 -6.33 -8.30
CA GLY A 150 6.78 -5.48 -9.42
C GLY A 150 5.84 -4.32 -9.76
N TYR A 151 5.17 -3.73 -8.76
CA TYR A 151 4.21 -2.64 -8.98
C TYR A 151 4.86 -1.37 -9.54
N ILE A 152 6.07 -1.00 -9.08
CA ILE A 152 6.78 0.17 -9.61
C ILE A 152 7.19 -0.08 -11.05
N SER A 153 7.92 -1.17 -11.34
CA SER A 153 8.33 -1.53 -12.70
C SER A 153 7.16 -1.62 -13.67
N LYS A 154 6.01 -2.14 -13.23
CA LYS A 154 4.80 -2.14 -14.04
C LYS A 154 4.41 -0.72 -14.46
N GLY A 155 4.26 0.19 -13.49
CA GLY A 155 3.87 1.57 -13.78
C GLY A 155 4.90 2.30 -14.62
N LEU A 156 6.20 2.09 -14.36
CA LEU A 156 7.29 2.63 -15.17
C LEU A 156 7.22 2.15 -16.62
N ARG A 157 7.01 0.85 -16.85
CA ARG A 157 6.87 0.26 -18.19
C ARG A 157 5.62 0.76 -18.91
N GLU A 158 4.49 0.90 -18.21
CA GLU A 158 3.25 1.48 -18.75
C GLU A 158 3.47 2.95 -19.19
N ASN A 159 4.42 3.65 -18.57
CA ASN A 159 4.85 5.00 -18.95
C ASN A 159 6.08 5.03 -19.89
N GLY A 160 6.52 3.88 -20.41
CA GLY A 160 7.56 3.77 -21.44
C GLY A 160 9.01 3.83 -20.94
N ALA A 161 9.26 3.66 -19.64
CA ALA A 161 10.61 3.58 -19.08
C ALA A 161 11.28 2.21 -19.32
N ASP A 162 12.62 2.20 -19.36
CA ASP A 162 13.44 0.99 -19.47
C ASP A 162 13.94 0.55 -18.09
N VAL A 163 13.12 -0.27 -17.43
CA VAL A 163 13.40 -0.76 -16.07
C VAL A 163 13.63 -2.27 -16.06
N ILE A 164 14.76 -2.66 -15.46
CA ILE A 164 15.08 -4.03 -15.09
C ILE A 164 14.47 -4.29 -13.71
N CYS A 165 13.57 -5.26 -13.62
CA CYS A 165 12.86 -5.57 -12.37
C CYS A 165 13.42 -6.85 -11.76
N THR A 166 13.91 -6.79 -10.52
CA THR A 166 14.52 -7.93 -9.83
C THR A 166 13.98 -8.11 -8.41
N ASP A 167 13.83 -9.38 -8.01
CA ASP A 167 13.50 -9.78 -6.64
C ASP A 167 14.01 -11.20 -6.40
N ASN A 168 14.40 -11.55 -5.17
CA ASN A 168 14.88 -12.89 -4.85
C ASN A 168 13.74 -13.92 -4.66
N LEU A 169 12.49 -13.46 -4.62
CA LEU A 169 11.24 -14.20 -4.44
C LEU A 169 11.19 -15.06 -3.16
N ALA A 170 11.98 -14.72 -2.15
CA ALA A 170 12.08 -15.48 -0.91
C ALA A 170 10.74 -15.57 -0.16
N TRP A 171 9.93 -14.50 -0.23
CA TRP A 171 8.66 -14.37 0.49
C TRP A 171 7.48 -15.10 -0.15
N LYS A 172 7.67 -15.72 -1.33
CA LYS A 172 6.63 -16.45 -2.06
C LYS A 172 5.99 -17.58 -1.26
N LYS A 173 6.67 -18.13 -0.26
CA LYS A 173 6.13 -19.18 0.63
C LYS A 173 5.50 -18.63 1.91
N GLU A 174 5.75 -17.37 2.23
CA GLU A 174 5.41 -16.74 3.50
C GLU A 174 4.14 -15.88 3.37
N ASN A 175 4.00 -15.13 2.27
CA ASN A 175 2.88 -14.20 2.04
C ASN A 175 2.58 -14.07 0.53
N GLU A 176 1.79 -13.06 0.11
CA GLU A 176 1.38 -12.88 -1.29
C GLU A 176 2.45 -12.24 -2.20
N THR A 177 3.60 -11.84 -1.65
CA THR A 177 4.75 -11.31 -2.40
C THR A 177 5.39 -12.39 -3.24
N GLY A 178 5.60 -12.14 -4.54
CA GLY A 178 6.15 -13.09 -5.50
C GLY A 178 5.17 -14.18 -5.98
N LYS A 179 3.92 -14.18 -5.49
CA LYS A 179 2.86 -15.08 -5.96
C LYS A 179 2.09 -14.52 -7.16
N HIS A 180 1.88 -13.20 -7.18
CA HIS A 180 1.05 -12.49 -8.15
C HIS A 180 1.86 -11.39 -8.84
N LEU A 181 2.90 -11.80 -9.57
CA LEU A 181 3.72 -10.86 -10.32
C LEU A 181 2.86 -10.10 -11.32
N VAL A 182 2.89 -8.76 -11.26
CA VAL A 182 2.10 -7.90 -12.15
C VAL A 182 2.90 -7.46 -13.38
N THR A 183 4.18 -7.83 -13.44
CA THR A 183 5.10 -7.60 -14.55
C THR A 183 6.21 -8.65 -14.53
N ASP A 184 7.08 -8.66 -15.54
CA ASP A 184 8.24 -9.57 -15.58
C ASP A 184 9.25 -9.18 -14.49
N VAL A 185 9.55 -10.13 -13.60
CA VAL A 185 10.53 -9.99 -12.51
C VAL A 185 11.58 -11.09 -12.65
N GLU A 186 12.85 -10.70 -12.81
CA GLU A 186 13.98 -11.63 -12.80
C GLU A 186 14.30 -12.05 -11.37
N SER A 187 14.44 -13.36 -11.15
CA SER A 187 14.79 -13.92 -9.84
C SER A 187 16.26 -13.67 -9.51
N LEU A 188 16.57 -12.57 -8.83
CA LEU A 188 17.93 -12.14 -8.49
C LEU A 188 17.90 -11.31 -7.20
N ASP A 189 18.84 -11.52 -6.28
CA ASP A 189 18.95 -10.65 -5.11
C ASP A 189 19.57 -9.29 -5.46
N ALA A 190 19.40 -8.32 -4.57
CA ALA A 190 19.80 -6.93 -4.82
C ALA A 190 21.30 -6.76 -5.14
N ILE A 191 22.17 -7.54 -4.49
CA ILE A 191 23.62 -7.42 -4.68
C ILE A 191 24.05 -8.07 -5.99
N ASP A 192 23.51 -9.26 -6.29
CA ASP A 192 23.76 -9.93 -7.56
C ASP A 192 23.20 -9.12 -8.75
N ALA A 193 22.02 -8.52 -8.59
CA ALA A 193 21.41 -7.63 -9.57
C ALA A 193 22.24 -6.38 -9.82
N PHE A 194 22.68 -5.71 -8.76
CA PHE A 194 23.59 -4.58 -8.88
C PHE A 194 24.88 -4.99 -9.59
N ASN A 195 25.53 -6.09 -9.18
CA ASN A 195 26.78 -6.54 -9.79
C ASN A 195 26.63 -6.88 -11.28
N LYS A 196 25.48 -7.44 -11.66
CA LYS A 196 25.17 -7.80 -13.05
C LYS A 196 24.91 -6.57 -13.93
N TYR A 197 24.20 -5.56 -13.40
CA TYR A 197 23.65 -4.48 -14.22
C TYR A 197 24.27 -3.10 -14.00
N LYS A 198 25.12 -2.90 -12.99
CA LYS A 198 25.74 -1.59 -12.65
C LYS A 198 26.42 -0.86 -13.82
N ASP A 199 26.85 -1.56 -14.86
CA ASP A 199 27.49 -0.98 -16.07
C ASP A 199 26.50 -0.44 -17.11
N ASP A 200 25.20 -0.70 -16.94
CA ASP A 200 24.15 -0.44 -17.93
C ASP A 200 22.93 0.25 -17.29
N ILE A 201 23.09 0.89 -16.12
CA ILE A 201 22.01 1.57 -15.41
C ILE A 201 22.46 2.95 -14.93
N ASP A 202 21.51 3.86 -14.85
CA ASP A 202 21.68 5.22 -14.35
C ASP A 202 21.11 5.41 -12.94
N TYR A 203 20.11 4.61 -12.56
CA TYR A 203 19.47 4.65 -11.25
C TYR A 203 19.17 3.26 -10.72
N ILE A 204 19.08 3.18 -9.40
CA ILE A 204 18.53 2.03 -8.70
C ILE A 204 17.28 2.48 -7.95
N ILE A 205 16.23 1.67 -7.97
CA ILE A 205 15.01 1.87 -7.18
C ILE A 205 14.92 0.73 -6.17
N MET A 206 14.76 1.08 -4.90
CA MET A 206 14.54 0.15 -3.81
C MET A 206 13.32 0.63 -3.03
N CYS A 207 12.27 -0.17 -3.00
CA CYS A 207 11.03 0.17 -2.32
C CYS A 207 10.77 -0.83 -1.21
N TRP A 208 10.53 -0.33 0.00
CA TRP A 208 10.11 -1.14 1.13
C TRP A 208 11.10 -2.28 1.45
N SER A 209 12.39 -1.96 1.58
CA SER A 209 13.32 -2.89 2.24
C SER A 209 12.78 -3.15 3.66
N PRO A 210 12.66 -4.41 4.10
CA PRO A 210 12.13 -4.69 5.43
C PRO A 210 13.04 -4.12 6.51
N ASP A 211 12.48 -3.54 7.57
CA ASP A 211 13.27 -3.22 8.77
C ASP A 211 13.91 -4.50 9.35
N GLY A 212 15.08 -4.33 9.94
CA GLY A 212 15.82 -5.41 10.62
C GLY A 212 16.64 -6.32 9.72
N VAL A 213 16.66 -6.12 8.40
CA VAL A 213 17.63 -6.76 7.49
C VAL A 213 18.63 -5.73 6.96
N ASP A 214 19.87 -6.13 6.75
CA ASP A 214 20.98 -5.22 6.38
C ASP A 214 21.20 -5.09 4.86
N ILE A 215 20.26 -5.58 4.06
CA ILE A 215 20.41 -5.63 2.60
C ILE A 215 20.41 -4.24 1.96
N ASP A 216 19.61 -3.31 2.49
CA ASP A 216 19.60 -1.89 2.11
C ASP A 216 21.00 -1.26 2.27
N TRP A 217 21.61 -1.42 3.44
CA TRP A 217 22.92 -0.89 3.76
C TRP A 217 24.02 -1.56 2.92
N LYS A 218 23.95 -2.87 2.72
CA LYS A 218 24.88 -3.60 1.85
C LYS A 218 24.80 -3.11 0.41
N LEU A 219 23.59 -2.86 -0.10
CA LEU A 219 23.40 -2.33 -1.45
C LEU A 219 23.98 -0.92 -1.56
N LEU A 220 23.65 -0.01 -0.64
CA LEU A 220 24.20 1.35 -0.63
C LEU A 220 25.73 1.35 -0.55
N SER A 221 26.29 0.48 0.29
CA SER A 221 27.75 0.31 0.40
C SER A 221 28.36 -0.18 -0.91
N ALA A 222 27.76 -1.18 -1.56
CA ALA A 222 28.23 -1.70 -2.84
C ALA A 222 28.16 -0.66 -3.96
N ILE A 223 27.12 0.17 -3.99
CA ILE A 223 26.99 1.30 -4.92
C ILE A 223 28.18 2.26 -4.74
N ARG A 224 28.43 2.72 -3.51
CA ARG A 224 29.52 3.65 -3.19
C ARG A 224 30.90 3.06 -3.48
N GLU A 225 31.13 1.80 -3.12
CA GLU A 225 32.39 1.08 -3.36
C GLU A 225 32.67 0.86 -4.85
N SER A 226 31.64 0.82 -5.70
CA SER A 226 31.80 0.70 -7.14
C SER A 226 32.44 1.92 -7.80
N GLY A 227 32.44 3.07 -7.12
CA GLY A 227 32.93 4.35 -7.65
C GLY A 227 32.06 4.94 -8.77
N LYS A 228 30.85 4.40 -8.97
CA LYS A 228 29.88 4.89 -9.95
C LYS A 228 28.93 5.89 -9.32
N ASP A 229 28.57 6.90 -10.11
CA ASP A 229 27.56 7.89 -9.74
C ASP A 229 26.17 7.38 -10.13
N ILE A 230 25.65 6.41 -9.36
CA ILE A 230 24.32 5.81 -9.54
C ILE A 230 23.48 6.16 -8.31
N PRO A 231 22.57 7.16 -8.40
CA PRO A 231 21.70 7.49 -7.28
C PRO A 231 20.73 6.35 -6.97
N LEU A 232 20.49 6.15 -5.68
CA LEU A 232 19.50 5.21 -5.16
C LEU A 232 18.20 5.98 -4.85
N ILE A 233 17.12 5.60 -5.52
CA ILE A 233 15.76 6.01 -5.19
C ILE A 233 15.24 5.05 -4.13
N THR A 234 15.11 5.52 -2.89
CA THR A 234 14.58 4.74 -1.77
C THR A 234 13.15 5.17 -1.49
N ILE A 235 12.21 4.22 -1.43
CA ILE A 235 10.81 4.48 -1.09
C ILE A 235 10.46 3.73 0.19
N GLY A 236 10.13 4.47 1.25
CA GLY A 236 9.87 3.89 2.57
C GLY A 236 9.73 4.93 3.67
N GLU A 237 9.69 4.49 4.92
CA GLU A 237 9.50 5.33 6.11
C GLU A 237 10.80 5.45 6.91
N LYS A 238 11.42 6.63 6.86
CA LYS A 238 12.67 6.89 7.55
C LYS A 238 12.54 6.73 9.07
N TYR A 239 13.31 5.81 9.64
CA TYR A 239 13.27 5.41 11.06
C TYR A 239 11.92 4.85 11.53
N GLY A 240 11.14 4.29 10.60
CA GLY A 240 9.87 3.65 10.88
C GLY A 240 9.83 2.20 10.42
N ALA A 241 8.87 1.86 9.58
CA ALA A 241 8.58 0.49 9.15
C ALA A 241 9.54 -0.10 8.11
N THR A 242 10.38 0.71 7.47
CA THR A 242 11.25 0.26 6.36
C THR A 242 12.71 0.60 6.58
N ASP A 243 13.56 -0.18 5.90
CA ASP A 243 15.02 -0.10 5.84
C ASP A 243 15.70 -0.16 7.21
N SER A 244 16.93 -0.66 7.24
CA SER A 244 17.66 -0.74 8.51
C SER A 244 17.99 0.65 9.07
N LYS A 245 18.02 0.75 10.42
CA LYS A 245 18.57 1.93 11.11
C LYS A 245 19.97 2.29 10.59
N GLN A 246 20.80 1.30 10.26
CA GLN A 246 22.15 1.53 9.76
C GLN A 246 22.13 2.24 8.40
N PHE A 247 21.21 1.86 7.50
CA PHE A 247 21.00 2.59 6.26
C PHE A 247 20.58 4.04 6.54
N TRP A 248 19.55 4.25 7.37
CA TRP A 248 19.05 5.60 7.65
C TRP A 248 20.06 6.53 8.33
N ASP A 249 20.91 6.00 9.21
CA ASP A 249 21.97 6.76 9.87
C ASP A 249 23.09 7.20 8.90
N ASN A 250 23.26 6.51 7.77
CA ASN A 250 24.41 6.68 6.87
C ASN A 250 24.01 7.07 5.43
N ALA A 251 22.72 7.19 5.14
CA ALA A 251 22.21 7.66 3.87
C ALA A 251 22.51 9.16 3.70
N GLU A 252 23.12 9.52 2.56
CA GLU A 252 23.34 10.91 2.20
C GLU A 252 22.24 11.37 1.24
N PHE A 253 21.31 12.16 1.74
CA PHE A 253 20.13 12.59 0.99
C PHE A 253 20.45 13.71 0.00
N ILE A 254 19.88 13.59 -1.20
CA ILE A 254 19.88 14.65 -2.22
C ILE A 254 18.56 15.40 -2.10
N GLU A 255 18.61 16.60 -1.51
CA GLU A 255 17.45 17.47 -1.33
C GLU A 255 17.33 18.44 -2.51
N ASN A 256 16.29 18.29 -3.33
CA ASN A 256 15.99 19.20 -4.42
C ASN A 256 14.46 19.29 -4.68
N ASP A 257 14.06 20.14 -5.63
CA ASP A 257 12.64 20.31 -5.94
C ASP A 257 12.04 19.10 -6.68
N ASP A 258 12.86 18.29 -7.37
CA ASP A 258 12.40 17.05 -8.00
C ASP A 258 11.88 16.04 -6.95
N VAL A 259 12.59 15.88 -5.82
CA VAL A 259 12.16 14.99 -4.72
C VAL A 259 10.83 15.43 -4.11
N LYS A 260 10.65 16.75 -3.92
CA LYS A 260 9.38 17.29 -3.40
C LYS A 260 8.24 17.04 -4.38
N ASP A 261 8.50 17.23 -5.67
CA ASP A 261 7.51 17.04 -6.73
C ASP A 261 7.07 15.58 -6.86
N LEU A 262 8.02 14.64 -6.77
CA LEU A 262 7.75 13.20 -6.76
C LEU A 262 6.87 12.78 -5.58
N ASN A 263 7.12 13.33 -4.38
CA ASN A 263 6.33 13.03 -3.19
C ASN A 263 4.92 13.64 -3.20
N ARG A 264 4.54 14.47 -4.18
CA ARG A 264 3.16 15.00 -4.28
C ARG A 264 2.12 13.89 -4.46
N HIS A 265 2.51 12.81 -5.14
CA HIS A 265 1.68 11.64 -5.44
C HIS A 265 2.00 10.42 -4.56
N HIS A 266 2.90 10.58 -3.59
CA HIS A 266 3.24 9.54 -2.61
C HIS A 266 3.15 10.13 -1.21
N LYS A 267 1.90 10.33 -0.77
CA LYS A 267 1.58 10.86 0.55
C LYS A 267 1.08 9.73 1.46
N PRO A 268 1.26 9.87 2.77
CA PRO A 268 0.68 8.93 3.73
C PRO A 268 -0.84 8.90 3.55
N PHE A 269 -1.40 7.70 3.46
CA PHE A 269 -2.84 7.48 3.50
C PHE A 269 -3.30 6.88 4.85
N ASP A 270 -2.35 6.40 5.65
CA ASP A 270 -2.55 5.79 6.96
C ASP A 270 -1.45 6.25 7.94
N LEU A 271 -1.10 5.41 8.93
CA LEU A 271 -0.10 5.74 9.97
C LEU A 271 1.36 5.62 9.50
N ILE A 272 1.62 4.95 8.37
CA ILE A 272 2.98 4.79 7.85
C ILE A 272 3.29 5.97 6.93
N GLU A 273 4.33 6.72 7.26
CA GLU A 273 4.73 7.93 6.55
C GLU A 273 5.72 7.66 5.41
N ASP A 274 5.36 6.73 4.52
CA ASP A 274 6.18 6.39 3.34
C ASP A 274 6.47 7.63 2.47
N GLN A 275 7.73 7.79 2.07
CA GLN A 275 8.22 8.86 1.20
C GLN A 275 9.26 8.32 0.22
N LEU A 276 9.44 9.03 -0.89
CA LEU A 276 10.55 8.85 -1.80
C LEU A 276 11.73 9.72 -1.38
N TYR A 277 12.90 9.11 -1.29
CA TYR A 277 14.20 9.73 -1.04
C TYR A 277 15.15 9.48 -2.22
N LEU A 278 15.99 10.46 -2.53
CA LEU A 278 17.16 10.25 -3.37
C LEU A 278 18.41 10.18 -2.48
N VAL A 279 19.18 9.11 -2.63
CA VAL A 279 20.35 8.80 -1.80
C VAL A 279 21.58 8.61 -2.68
N LYS A 280 22.73 9.10 -2.23
CA LYS A 280 24.07 8.88 -2.80
C LYS A 280 24.98 8.15 -1.84
#